data_AF-A0A923BLC8-F1
#
_entry.id   AF-A0A923BLC8-F1
#
_cell.length_a   1.000
_cell.length_b   1.000
_cell.length_c   1.000
_cell.angle_alpha   90.00
_cell.angle_beta   90.00
_cell.angle_gamma   90.00
#
_symmetry.space_group_name_H-M   'P 1'
#
loop_
_entity.id
_entity.type
_entity.pdbx_description
1 polymer ?
#
loop_
_entity_poly.entity_id
_entity_poly.type
_entity_poly.pdbx_seq_one_letter_code
_entity_poly.pdbx_strand_id
1 'polypeptide(L)'
;EYFVNSSYGTTAVLKSLASTTREFAEREKLRKDKELTKRTEAFKWLVVANDSIPIVTPVVRESRFKPIILVEEEYTAGLSYIDSLATGYFYRITPSRIPDIKVSFTVDKNGFKKRNLPVIKGLSATDGKKQVYFVCFYSESKMKDKFPVTVAKIAKTGVVWNMNYQFDLLPTEIIYNVDAGDLSVKVTTGTGENKLLTIDKAGKLIK
;
A
#
# COMPACT_ATOMS: atom_id res chain seq x y z
N GLU A 1 25.27 -45.47 -35.66
CA GLU A 1 24.02 -45.83 -36.36
C GLU A 1 23.12 -46.81 -35.61
N TYR A 2 23.66 -47.79 -34.88
CA TYR A 2 22.87 -48.84 -34.21
C TYR A 2 21.80 -48.35 -33.20
N PHE A 3 22.08 -47.31 -32.41
CA PHE A 3 21.17 -46.85 -31.34
C PHE A 3 19.87 -46.19 -31.87
N VAL A 4 19.91 -45.55 -33.05
CA VAL A 4 18.75 -44.86 -33.61
C VAL A 4 17.77 -45.85 -34.23
N ASN A 5 18.27 -46.88 -34.90
CA ASN A 5 17.44 -47.92 -35.50
C ASN A 5 16.85 -48.88 -34.46
N SER A 6 17.59 -49.20 -33.38
CA SER A 6 17.10 -50.12 -32.34
C SER A 6 15.96 -49.54 -31.48
N SER A 7 15.95 -48.22 -31.28
CA SER A 7 15.05 -47.56 -30.32
C SER A 7 13.97 -46.70 -30.99
N TYR A 8 14.22 -46.18 -32.19
CA TYR A 8 13.32 -45.25 -32.88
C TYR A 8 13.05 -45.63 -34.35
N GLY A 9 13.59 -46.76 -34.83
CA GLY A 9 13.37 -47.29 -36.17
C GLY A 9 14.14 -46.58 -37.29
N THR A 10 14.03 -45.25 -37.41
CA THR A 10 14.78 -44.43 -38.39
C THR A 10 15.13 -43.03 -37.86
N THR A 11 16.15 -42.40 -38.44
CA THR A 11 16.54 -41.00 -38.13
C THR A 11 15.43 -39.98 -38.38
N ALA A 12 14.53 -40.25 -39.33
CA ALA A 12 13.37 -39.42 -39.61
C ALA A 12 12.36 -39.43 -38.45
N VAL A 13 12.10 -40.59 -37.84
CA VAL A 13 11.21 -40.72 -36.68
C VAL A 13 11.81 -40.00 -35.47
N LEU A 14 13.12 -40.10 -35.24
CA LEU A 14 13.79 -39.36 -34.16
C LEU A 14 13.70 -37.84 -34.36
N LYS A 15 13.90 -37.34 -35.59
CA LYS A 15 13.75 -35.90 -35.91
C LYS A 15 12.30 -35.44 -35.73
N SER A 16 11.32 -36.24 -36.16
CA SER A 16 9.90 -35.95 -35.96
C SER A 16 9.57 -35.91 -34.46
N LEU A 17 9.98 -36.91 -33.68
CA LEU A 17 9.78 -36.94 -32.23
C LEU A 17 10.43 -35.73 -31.55
N ALA A 18 11.65 -35.37 -31.93
CA ALA A 18 12.33 -34.19 -31.40
C ALA A 18 11.59 -32.89 -31.74
N SER A 19 11.10 -32.75 -32.98
CA SER A 19 10.28 -31.59 -33.38
C SER A 19 8.98 -31.51 -32.60
N THR A 20 8.23 -32.62 -32.53
CA THR A 20 6.95 -32.68 -31.81
C THR A 20 7.12 -32.45 -30.32
N THR A 21 8.21 -32.95 -29.72
CA THR A 21 8.54 -32.71 -28.30
C THR A 21 8.90 -31.24 -28.07
N ARG A 22 9.67 -30.62 -28.97
CA ARG A 22 9.99 -29.19 -28.89
C ARG A 22 8.73 -28.33 -29.03
N GLU A 23 7.87 -28.62 -30.01
CA GLU A 23 6.59 -27.94 -30.21
C GLU A 23 5.64 -28.11 -29.02
N PHE A 24 5.63 -29.29 -28.38
CA PHE A 24 4.89 -29.50 -27.15
C PHE A 24 5.46 -28.65 -26.00
N ALA A 25 6.77 -28.64 -25.81
CA ALA A 25 7.44 -27.85 -24.79
C ALA A 25 7.21 -26.34 -24.98
N GLU A 26 7.26 -25.84 -26.21
CA GLU A 26 6.99 -24.43 -26.54
C GLU A 26 5.53 -24.05 -26.24
N ARG A 27 4.57 -24.92 -26.57
CA ARG A 27 3.15 -24.71 -26.23
C ARG A 27 2.90 -24.71 -24.73
N GLU A 28 3.50 -25.65 -23.99
CA GLU A 28 3.36 -25.70 -22.53
C GLU A 28 4.02 -24.50 -21.85
N LYS A 29 5.19 -24.07 -22.34
CA LYS A 29 5.84 -22.83 -21.88
C LYS A 29 4.92 -21.64 -22.08
N LEU A 30 4.38 -21.44 -23.29
CA LEU A 30 3.43 -20.35 -23.58
C LEU A 30 2.19 -20.40 -22.69
N ARG A 31 1.65 -21.60 -22.42
CA ARG A 31 0.51 -21.79 -21.52
C ARG A 31 0.85 -21.36 -20.09
N LYS A 32 2.02 -21.76 -19.60
CA LYS A 32 2.50 -21.41 -18.25
C LYS A 32 2.88 -19.96 -18.10
N ASP A 33 3.48 -19.34 -19.11
CA ASP A 33 3.78 -17.91 -19.12
C ASP A 33 2.49 -17.08 -19.07
N LYS A 34 1.44 -17.48 -19.80
CA LYS A 34 0.12 -16.86 -19.73
C LYS A 34 -0.51 -17.01 -18.34
N GLU A 35 -0.41 -18.20 -17.75
CA GLU A 35 -0.93 -18.45 -16.39
C GLU A 35 -0.18 -17.61 -15.35
N LEU A 36 1.16 -17.55 -15.46
CA LEU A 36 2.02 -16.75 -14.58
C LEU A 36 1.67 -15.27 -14.70
N THR A 37 1.55 -14.74 -15.92
CA THR A 37 1.21 -13.34 -16.16
C THR A 37 -0.12 -12.97 -15.48
N LYS A 38 -1.15 -13.80 -15.66
CA LYS A 38 -2.46 -13.59 -15.01
C LYS A 38 -2.35 -13.58 -13.49
N ARG A 39 -1.57 -14.50 -12.91
CA ARG A 39 -1.36 -14.57 -11.45
C ARG A 39 -0.59 -13.34 -10.95
N THR A 40 0.46 -12.93 -11.66
CA THR A 40 1.25 -11.74 -11.35
C THR A 40 0.40 -10.47 -11.40
N GLU A 41 -0.53 -10.36 -12.33
CA GLU A 41 -1.50 -9.26 -12.37
C GLU A 41 -2.45 -9.29 -11.17
N ALA A 42 -2.97 -10.45 -10.80
CA ALA A 42 -3.85 -10.59 -9.64
C ALA A 42 -3.15 -10.16 -8.33
N PHE A 43 -1.85 -10.45 -8.20
CA PHE A 43 -1.06 -10.03 -7.04
C PHE A 43 -0.86 -8.52 -6.91
N LYS A 44 -1.21 -7.73 -7.93
CA LYS A 44 -1.20 -6.25 -7.87
C LYS A 44 -2.43 -5.68 -7.16
N TRP A 45 -3.37 -6.53 -6.76
CA TRP A 45 -4.64 -6.16 -6.16
C TRP A 45 -4.83 -6.86 -4.82
N LEU A 46 -5.34 -6.10 -3.85
CA LEU A 46 -5.88 -6.62 -2.60
C LEU A 46 -7.39 -6.77 -2.77
N VAL A 47 -7.92 -7.96 -2.51
CA VAL A 47 -9.34 -8.27 -2.69
C VAL A 47 -10.09 -7.97 -1.40
N VAL A 48 -11.06 -7.08 -1.48
CA VAL A 48 -11.79 -6.56 -0.31
C VAL A 48 -13.29 -6.62 -0.57
N ALA A 49 -13.90 -7.76 -0.25
CA ALA A 49 -15.30 -8.06 -0.59
C ALA A 49 -15.56 -7.82 -2.09
N ASN A 50 -16.36 -6.82 -2.45
CA ASN A 50 -16.71 -6.49 -3.83
C ASN A 50 -15.73 -5.50 -4.49
N ASP A 51 -14.70 -5.04 -3.78
CA ASP A 51 -13.77 -4.02 -4.25
C ASP A 51 -12.33 -4.52 -4.31
N SER A 52 -11.55 -3.98 -5.26
CA SER A 52 -10.12 -4.27 -5.41
C SER A 52 -9.30 -3.02 -5.12
N ILE A 53 -8.39 -3.12 -4.15
CA ILE A 53 -7.43 -2.03 -3.87
C ILE A 53 -6.14 -2.28 -4.63
N PRO A 54 -5.65 -1.31 -5.41
CA PRO A 54 -4.35 -1.42 -6.06
C PRO A 54 -3.23 -1.35 -5.00
N ILE A 55 -2.34 -2.34 -5.01
CA ILE A 55 -1.12 -2.37 -4.21
C ILE A 55 0.12 -2.12 -5.09
N VAL A 56 -0.06 -1.31 -6.13
CA VAL A 56 0.98 -0.91 -7.08
C VAL A 56 0.91 0.57 -7.36
N THR A 57 2.08 1.16 -7.62
CA THR A 57 2.24 2.56 -8.04
C THR A 57 2.89 2.56 -9.43
N PRO A 58 2.39 3.33 -10.41
CA PRO A 58 1.26 4.26 -10.35
C PRO A 58 -0.10 3.56 -10.39
N VAL A 59 -1.04 4.14 -9.65
CA VAL A 59 -2.40 3.62 -9.50
C VAL A 59 -3.24 3.95 -10.75
N VAL A 60 -4.06 3.00 -11.21
CA VAL A 60 -5.04 3.23 -12.30
C VAL A 60 -5.93 4.42 -11.94
N ARG A 61 -6.04 5.41 -12.86
CA ARG A 61 -6.68 6.72 -12.59
C ARG A 61 -8.11 6.62 -12.06
N GLU A 62 -8.84 5.58 -12.44
CA GLU A 62 -10.27 5.41 -12.15
C GLU A 62 -10.58 4.80 -10.78
N SER A 63 -9.60 4.18 -10.10
CA SER A 63 -9.87 3.55 -8.80
C SER A 63 -10.31 4.59 -7.76
N ARG A 64 -11.37 4.28 -7.00
CA ARG A 64 -11.81 5.10 -5.86
C ARG A 64 -10.76 5.17 -4.76
N PHE A 65 -9.91 4.15 -4.67
CA PHE A 65 -8.82 4.05 -3.71
C PHE A 65 -7.55 4.67 -4.29
N LYS A 66 -6.99 5.60 -3.53
CA LYS A 66 -5.75 6.31 -3.82
C LYS A 66 -4.75 5.98 -2.70
N PRO A 67 -3.99 4.88 -2.84
CA PRO A 67 -2.83 4.60 -1.99
C PRO A 67 -1.90 5.80 -1.91
N ILE A 68 -1.52 6.15 -0.68
CA ILE A 68 -0.51 7.16 -0.38
C ILE A 68 0.71 6.49 0.26
N ILE A 69 0.45 5.52 1.14
CA ILE A 69 1.44 4.71 1.82
C ILE A 69 1.29 3.28 1.31
N LEU A 70 2.39 2.71 0.85
CA LEU A 70 2.48 1.31 0.46
C LEU A 70 3.79 0.77 1.03
N VAL A 71 3.67 -0.12 2.00
CA VAL A 71 4.80 -0.91 2.50
C VAL A 71 4.61 -2.31 1.94
N GLU A 72 5.51 -2.71 1.03
CA GLU A 72 5.41 -3.96 0.29
C GLU A 72 5.20 -5.15 1.24
N GLU A 73 4.21 -5.98 0.91
CA GLU A 73 3.85 -7.18 1.69
C GLU A 73 3.47 -6.93 3.17
N GLU A 74 3.26 -5.67 3.58
CA GLU A 74 2.86 -5.36 4.95
C GLU A 74 1.50 -4.68 5.04
N TYR A 75 1.36 -3.48 4.45
CA TYR A 75 0.12 -2.73 4.50
C TYR A 75 0.04 -1.64 3.44
N THR A 76 -1.18 -1.21 3.15
CA THR A 76 -1.47 -0.05 2.34
C THR A 76 -2.41 0.89 3.08
N ALA A 77 -2.14 2.19 2.97
CA ALA A 77 -3.00 3.22 3.52
C ALA A 77 -3.13 4.38 2.53
N GLY A 78 -4.28 5.03 2.53
CA GLY A 78 -4.50 6.19 1.69
C GLY A 78 -5.89 6.75 1.82
N LEU A 79 -6.34 7.38 0.74
CA LEU A 79 -7.66 8.01 0.67
C LEU A 79 -8.56 7.24 -0.28
N SER A 80 -9.80 7.03 0.13
CA SER A 80 -10.89 6.56 -0.72
C SER A 80 -11.85 7.72 -0.95
N TYR A 81 -12.34 7.85 -2.19
CA TYR A 81 -13.25 8.93 -2.57
C TYR A 81 -14.56 8.36 -3.07
N ILE A 82 -15.65 8.71 -2.39
CA ILE A 82 -17.03 8.47 -2.84
C ILE A 82 -17.66 9.86 -2.99
N ASP A 83 -18.13 10.20 -4.19
CA ASP A 83 -18.74 11.51 -4.49
C ASP A 83 -17.88 12.71 -4.05
N SER A 84 -16.56 12.61 -4.22
CA SER A 84 -15.55 13.58 -3.77
C SER A 84 -15.35 13.72 -2.26
N LEU A 85 -16.07 12.96 -1.43
CA LEU A 85 -15.82 12.87 0.01
C LEU A 85 -14.66 11.91 0.28
N ALA A 86 -13.62 12.43 0.90
CA ALA A 86 -12.47 11.63 1.29
C ALA A 86 -12.73 10.86 2.58
N THR A 87 -12.35 9.59 2.57
CA THR A 87 -12.30 8.71 3.74
C THR A 87 -10.93 8.06 3.79
N GLY A 88 -10.24 8.14 4.92
CA GLY A 88 -8.97 7.46 5.13
C GLY A 88 -9.19 5.96 5.22
N TYR A 89 -8.27 5.17 4.68
CA TYR A 89 -8.28 3.72 4.82
C TYR A 89 -6.90 3.21 5.19
N PHE A 90 -6.87 2.07 5.87
CA PHE A 90 -5.66 1.29 6.13
C PHE A 90 -6.01 -0.17 6.09
N TYR A 91 -5.39 -0.93 5.19
CA TYR A 91 -5.56 -2.38 5.06
C TYR A 91 -4.22 -3.09 5.19
N ARG A 92 -4.17 -4.16 6.00
CA ARG A 92 -2.99 -5.02 6.09
C ARG A 92 -2.92 -5.93 4.86
N ILE A 93 -1.74 -6.01 4.26
CA ILE A 93 -1.48 -6.89 3.12
C ILE A 93 -1.08 -8.25 3.69
N THR A 94 -1.85 -9.28 3.33
CA THR A 94 -1.57 -10.67 3.70
C THR A 94 -1.11 -11.44 2.47
N PRO A 95 -0.42 -12.59 2.65
CA PRO A 95 -0.04 -13.46 1.52
C PRO A 95 -1.24 -13.94 0.69
N SER A 96 -2.41 -14.11 1.32
CA SER A 96 -3.66 -14.48 0.62
C SER A 96 -4.33 -13.31 -0.10
N ARG A 97 -3.78 -12.08 0.01
CA ARG A 97 -4.36 -10.83 -0.50
C ARG A 97 -5.77 -10.52 0.03
N ILE A 98 -6.15 -11.15 1.13
CA ILE A 98 -7.39 -10.90 1.88
C ILE A 98 -6.99 -10.23 3.20
N PRO A 99 -7.31 -8.94 3.41
CA PRO A 99 -6.90 -8.24 4.61
C PRO A 99 -7.64 -8.76 5.83
N ASP A 100 -6.90 -9.06 6.88
CA ASP A 100 -7.46 -9.34 8.21
C ASP A 100 -7.65 -8.06 9.04
N ILE A 101 -6.87 -7.01 8.77
CA ILE A 101 -7.12 -5.66 9.29
C ILE A 101 -7.65 -4.81 8.12
N LYS A 102 -8.93 -4.45 8.20
CA LYS A 102 -9.59 -3.57 7.24
C LYS A 102 -10.28 -2.43 7.97
N VAL A 103 -9.70 -1.23 7.93
CA VAL A 103 -10.30 -0.07 8.62
C VAL A 103 -10.46 1.15 7.73
N SER A 104 -11.46 1.95 8.07
CA SER A 104 -11.73 3.25 7.48
C SER A 104 -11.92 4.28 8.60
N PHE A 105 -11.43 5.50 8.39
CA PHE A 105 -11.48 6.57 9.37
C PHE A 105 -11.72 7.93 8.71
N THR A 106 -12.18 8.89 9.51
CA THR A 106 -12.49 10.24 9.02
C THR A 106 -11.21 11.04 8.82
N VAL A 107 -11.21 11.85 7.77
CA VAL A 107 -10.14 12.82 7.45
C VAL A 107 -10.74 14.21 7.33
N ASP A 108 -9.91 15.25 7.40
CA ASP A 108 -10.36 16.61 7.14
C ASP A 108 -10.78 16.78 5.67
N LYS A 109 -12.10 16.71 5.41
CA LYS A 109 -12.69 16.82 4.07
C LYS A 109 -12.29 18.10 3.33
N ASN A 110 -11.94 19.16 4.05
CA ASN A 110 -11.54 20.42 3.44
C ASN A 110 -10.09 20.38 2.95
N GLY A 111 -9.21 19.70 3.69
CA GLY A 111 -7.78 19.56 3.36
C GLY A 111 -7.52 18.47 2.33
N PHE A 112 -8.24 17.35 2.46
CA PHE A 112 -8.02 16.14 1.68
C PHE A 112 -9.02 16.01 0.51
N LYS A 113 -9.05 16.99 -0.39
CA LYS A 113 -9.89 16.94 -1.60
C LYS A 113 -9.19 16.17 -2.72
N LYS A 114 -9.96 15.48 -3.58
CA LYS A 114 -9.42 14.68 -4.70
C LYS A 114 -8.50 15.49 -5.63
N ARG A 115 -8.82 16.76 -5.87
CA ARG A 115 -7.99 17.68 -6.67
C ARG A 115 -6.62 17.98 -6.05
N ASN A 116 -6.50 17.87 -4.73
CA ASN A 116 -5.26 18.12 -3.98
C ASN A 116 -4.43 16.83 -3.83
N LEU A 117 -4.86 15.70 -4.39
CA LEU A 117 -4.13 14.44 -4.28
C LEU A 117 -2.63 14.52 -4.60
N PRO A 118 -2.16 15.29 -5.61
CA PRO A 118 -0.73 15.40 -5.90
C PRO A 118 0.12 15.97 -4.75
N VAL A 119 -0.48 16.82 -3.92
CA VAL A 119 0.15 17.50 -2.77
C VAL A 119 -0.19 16.85 -1.43
N ILE A 120 -0.93 15.73 -1.45
CA ILE A 120 -1.21 14.93 -0.25
C ILE A 120 -0.11 13.88 -0.13
N LYS A 121 0.48 13.79 1.06
CA LYS A 121 1.56 12.86 1.42
C LYS A 121 1.17 12.07 2.67
N GLY A 122 1.92 11.01 2.93
CA GLY A 122 1.65 10.11 4.04
C GLY A 122 2.93 9.61 4.70
N LEU A 123 2.87 9.47 6.02
CA LEU A 123 3.90 8.87 6.86
C LEU A 123 3.28 7.74 7.67
N SER A 124 4.05 6.70 7.97
CA SER A 124 3.60 5.59 8.79
C SER A 124 4.67 5.12 9.77
N ALA A 125 4.23 4.62 10.92
CA ALA A 125 5.07 3.96 11.90
C ALA A 125 4.35 2.73 12.49
N THR A 126 5.11 1.81 13.07
CA THR A 126 4.59 0.61 13.73
C THR A 126 5.37 0.33 15.01
N ASP A 127 4.82 -0.50 15.89
CA ASP A 127 5.43 -0.97 17.13
C ASP A 127 6.52 -2.05 16.92
N GLY A 128 6.94 -2.30 15.68
CA GLY A 128 7.89 -3.36 15.29
C GLY A 128 7.29 -4.78 15.35
N LYS A 129 6.32 -5.02 16.25
CA LYS A 129 5.57 -6.27 16.39
C LYS A 129 4.34 -6.35 15.47
N LYS A 130 4.07 -5.30 14.68
CA LYS A 130 2.95 -5.23 13.73
C LYS A 130 1.60 -5.44 14.43
N GLN A 131 1.45 -4.90 15.65
CA GLN A 131 0.19 -4.92 16.38
C GLN A 131 -0.47 -3.55 16.40
N VAL A 132 0.34 -2.49 16.42
CA VAL A 132 -0.08 -1.11 16.35
C VAL A 132 0.54 -0.45 15.13
N TYR A 133 -0.29 0.27 14.40
CA TYR A 133 0.07 1.04 13.23
C TYR A 133 -0.36 2.49 13.43
N PHE A 134 0.49 3.40 12.99
CA PHE A 134 0.18 4.82 12.90
C PHE A 134 0.25 5.21 11.43
N VAL A 135 -0.76 5.95 11.00
CA VAL A 135 -0.79 6.60 9.69
C VAL A 135 -1.02 8.08 9.88
N CYS A 136 -0.22 8.89 9.20
CA CYS A 136 -0.29 10.33 9.21
C CYS A 136 -0.41 10.81 7.77
N PHE A 137 -1.57 11.35 7.40
CA PHE A 137 -1.76 12.02 6.12
C PHE A 137 -1.62 13.53 6.32
N TYR A 138 -0.95 14.20 5.39
CA TYR A 138 -0.83 15.66 5.40
C TYR A 138 -0.93 16.22 3.99
N SER A 139 -1.36 17.47 3.89
CA SER A 139 -1.36 18.22 2.63
C SER A 139 -0.26 19.28 2.68
N GLU A 140 0.53 19.36 1.61
CA GLU A 140 1.51 20.44 1.40
C GLU A 140 0.82 21.77 1.04
N SER A 141 -0.46 21.74 0.67
CA SER A 141 -1.28 22.95 0.56
C SER A 141 -1.84 23.36 1.91
N LYS A 142 -1.65 24.64 2.26
CA LYS A 142 -2.16 25.25 3.48
C LYS A 142 -3.66 25.49 3.43
N MET A 143 -4.28 25.42 4.60
CA MET A 143 -5.64 25.88 4.88
C MET A 143 -5.59 26.82 6.09
N LYS A 144 -6.04 28.07 5.93
CA LYS A 144 -5.97 29.10 6.98
C LYS A 144 -4.55 29.19 7.57
N ASP A 145 -3.56 29.28 6.69
CA ASP A 145 -2.12 29.39 6.98
C ASP A 145 -1.41 28.18 7.60
N LYS A 146 -2.15 27.09 7.89
CA LYS A 146 -1.60 25.86 8.48
C LYS A 146 -1.74 24.67 7.55
N PHE A 147 -0.89 23.66 7.71
CA PHE A 147 -0.97 22.40 6.98
C PHE A 147 -1.97 21.46 7.68
N PRO A 148 -3.03 20.99 6.99
CA PRO A 148 -3.95 20.04 7.58
C PRO A 148 -3.30 18.66 7.65
N VAL A 149 -3.42 18.01 8.80
CA VAL A 149 -2.84 16.71 9.10
C VAL A 149 -3.90 15.82 9.73
N THR A 150 -4.03 14.58 9.28
CA THR A 150 -4.86 13.56 9.93
C THR A 150 -3.96 12.44 10.40
N VAL A 151 -4.02 12.10 11.70
CA VAL A 151 -3.30 10.96 12.27
C VAL A 151 -4.31 9.94 12.78
N ALA A 152 -4.09 8.66 12.49
CA ALA A 152 -4.86 7.57 13.05
C ALA A 152 -3.95 6.53 13.69
N LYS A 153 -4.37 6.05 14.87
CA LYS A 153 -3.81 4.88 15.54
C LYS A 153 -4.72 3.68 15.27
N ILE A 154 -4.12 2.61 14.76
CA ILE A 154 -4.83 1.43 14.30
C ILE A 154 -4.24 0.22 15.02
N ALA A 155 -5.10 -0.57 15.64
CA ALA A 155 -4.76 -1.86 16.23
C ALA A 155 -5.38 -2.99 15.40
N LYS A 156 -5.04 -4.24 15.71
CA LYS A 156 -5.69 -5.42 15.10
C LYS A 156 -7.21 -5.40 15.21
N THR A 157 -7.74 -4.82 16.28
CA THR A 157 -9.19 -4.73 16.54
C THR A 157 -9.89 -3.61 15.79
N GLY A 158 -9.15 -2.66 15.20
CA GLY A 158 -9.73 -1.54 14.47
C GLY A 158 -9.01 -0.21 14.72
N VAL A 159 -9.71 0.88 14.39
CA VAL A 159 -9.25 2.24 14.69
C VAL A 159 -9.37 2.48 16.20
N VAL A 160 -8.25 2.78 16.85
CA VAL A 160 -8.23 3.13 18.28
C VAL A 160 -8.65 4.59 18.45
N TRP A 161 -8.06 5.47 17.65
CA TRP A 161 -8.46 6.87 17.52
C TRP A 161 -7.98 7.44 16.18
N ASN A 162 -8.63 8.51 15.74
CA ASN A 162 -8.17 9.31 14.62
C ASN A 162 -8.46 10.79 14.91
N MET A 163 -7.49 11.66 14.62
CA MET A 163 -7.54 13.08 14.95
C MET A 163 -7.05 13.93 13.79
N ASN A 164 -7.68 15.10 13.64
CA ASN A 164 -7.28 16.11 12.67
C ASN A 164 -6.55 17.25 13.39
N TYR A 165 -5.38 17.61 12.88
CA TYR A 165 -4.53 18.67 13.37
C TYR A 165 -4.25 19.70 12.28
N GLN A 166 -3.74 20.84 12.72
CA GLN A 166 -3.24 21.89 11.85
C GLN A 166 -1.85 22.28 12.33
N PHE A 167 -0.84 21.96 11.54
CA PHE A 167 0.56 22.23 11.87
C PHE A 167 1.06 23.47 11.14
N ASP A 168 1.94 24.23 11.78
CA ASP A 168 2.56 25.40 11.17
C ASP A 168 3.67 25.01 10.18
N LEU A 169 4.20 23.78 10.31
CA LEU A 169 5.31 23.22 9.54
C LEU A 169 4.93 21.85 8.95
N LEU A 170 5.65 21.42 7.91
CA LEU A 170 5.41 20.15 7.25
C LEU A 170 5.96 18.98 8.08
N PRO A 171 5.16 17.90 8.26
CA PRO A 171 5.67 16.63 8.76
C PRO A 171 6.73 16.04 7.85
N THR A 172 7.80 15.52 8.43
CA THR A 172 8.86 14.79 7.72
C THR A 172 8.97 13.34 8.15
N GLU A 173 8.68 13.05 9.42
CA GLU A 173 8.77 11.69 9.98
C GLU A 173 7.78 11.52 11.14
N ILE A 174 7.30 10.29 11.35
CA ILE A 174 6.60 9.93 12.58
C ILE A 174 7.31 8.78 13.27
N ILE A 175 7.49 8.89 14.59
CA ILE A 175 8.26 7.95 15.41
C ILE A 175 7.37 7.53 16.57
N TYR A 176 7.10 6.23 16.69
CA TYR A 176 6.31 5.70 17.80
C TYR A 176 7.23 5.26 18.94
N ASN A 177 7.03 5.84 20.13
CA ASN A 177 7.68 5.41 21.35
C ASN A 177 6.82 4.33 22.03
N VAL A 178 7.26 3.07 21.95
CA VAL A 178 6.52 1.93 22.49
C VAL A 178 6.43 1.98 24.03
N ASP A 179 7.47 2.47 24.70
CA ASP A 179 7.55 2.49 26.17
C ASP A 179 6.62 3.56 26.75
N ALA A 180 6.60 4.76 26.16
CA ALA A 180 5.71 5.85 26.58
C ALA A 180 4.28 5.69 26.02
N GLY A 181 4.14 5.00 24.89
CA GLY A 181 2.87 4.89 24.16
C GLY A 181 2.52 6.13 23.32
N ASP A 182 3.48 7.03 23.14
CA ASP A 182 3.31 8.32 22.47
C ASP A 182 3.88 8.31 21.04
N LEU A 183 3.30 9.13 20.17
CA LEU A 183 3.75 9.32 18.78
C LEU A 183 4.40 10.69 18.63
N SER A 184 5.67 10.71 18.25
CA SER A 184 6.39 11.94 17.92
C SER A 184 6.30 12.21 16.41
N VAL A 185 5.83 13.39 16.04
CA VAL A 185 5.84 13.88 14.65
C VAL A 185 6.97 14.89 14.51
N LYS A 186 7.96 14.56 13.69
CA LYS A 186 9.03 15.48 13.33
C LYS A 186 8.51 16.42 12.25
N VAL A 187 8.68 17.71 12.47
CA VAL A 187 8.35 18.77 11.52
C VAL A 187 9.60 19.61 11.25
N THR A 188 9.74 20.10 10.02
CA THR A 188 10.94 20.82 9.59
C THR A 188 10.58 22.21 9.08
N THR A 189 11.38 23.22 9.45
CA THR A 189 11.28 24.58 8.90
C THR A 189 11.93 24.66 7.52
N GLY A 190 11.57 25.68 6.74
CA GLY A 190 12.30 25.99 5.49
C GLY A 190 13.79 26.32 5.69
N THR A 191 14.23 26.53 6.93
CA THR A 191 15.62 26.77 7.33
C THR A 191 16.35 25.51 7.84
N GLY A 192 15.68 24.36 7.90
CA GLY A 192 16.28 23.08 8.31
C GLY A 192 16.21 22.77 9.82
N GLU A 193 15.60 23.64 10.64
CA GLU A 193 15.36 23.36 12.05
C GLU A 193 14.26 22.31 12.20
N ASN A 194 14.52 21.32 13.06
CA ASN A 194 13.57 20.24 13.34
C ASN A 194 12.90 20.49 14.68
N LYS A 195 11.56 20.45 14.69
CA LYS A 195 10.75 20.44 15.92
C LYS A 195 10.05 19.09 16.03
N LEU A 196 9.94 18.58 17.26
CA LEU A 196 9.16 17.39 17.56
C LEU A 196 7.83 17.82 18.19
N LEU A 197 6.75 17.28 17.66
CA LEU A 197 5.40 17.41 18.17
C LEU A 197 4.96 16.07 18.75
N THR A 198 4.62 16.00 20.03
CA THR A 198 4.25 14.73 20.68
C THR A 198 2.74 14.59 20.77
N ILE A 199 2.22 13.46 20.31
CA ILE A 199 0.83 13.06 20.43
C ILE A 199 0.75 11.94 21.46
N ASP A 200 -0.06 12.13 22.49
CA ASP A 200 -0.20 11.15 23.55
C ASP A 200 -0.93 9.87 23.09
N LYS A 201 -0.94 8.86 23.96
CA LYS A 201 -1.66 7.60 23.72
C LYS A 201 -3.16 7.75 23.37
N ALA A 202 -3.80 8.87 23.74
CA ALA A 202 -5.20 9.17 23.49
C ALA A 202 -5.43 10.02 22.23
N GLY A 203 -4.37 10.41 21.52
CA GLY A 203 -4.47 11.27 20.35
C GLY A 203 -4.54 12.76 20.68
N LYS A 204 -4.09 13.19 21.86
CA LYS A 204 -4.00 14.60 22.21
C LYS A 204 -2.58 15.11 21.92
N LEU A 205 -2.50 16.23 21.20
CA LEU A 205 -1.24 16.92 21.00
C LEU A 205 -0.76 17.55 22.31
N ILE A 206 0.40 17.12 22.81
CA ILE A 206 1.10 17.71 23.94
C ILE A 206 1.96 18.86 23.39
N LYS A 207 1.74 20.07 23.91
CA LYS A 207 2.50 21.26 23.54
C LYS A 207 3.74 21.40 24.38
#